data_AF-A0A1P8YCA9-F1
#
_entry.id   AF-A0A1P8YCA9-F1
#
_cell.length_a   1.000
_cell.length_b   1.000
_cell.length_c   1.000
_cell.angle_alpha   90.00
_cell.angle_beta   90.00
_cell.angle_gamma   90.00
#
_symmetry.space_group_name_H-M   'P 1'
#
loop_
_entity.id
_entity.type
_entity.pdbx_description
1 polymer ?
#
loop_
_entity_poly.entity_id
_entity_poly.type
_entity_poly.pdbx_seq_one_letter_code
_entity_poly.pdbx_strand_id
1 'polypeptide(L)'
;MVNRHGDLYTRLYDFDISGADKVFFRYSYEDQPGLREAADMLSERIDVGTAAISLPAPDWLRQPKVPGEITDRISIHKTGVGSDARELRVEGASGGRTGYWTKQLTADKWTFVATDVPLSGERLANTADDRSVDPSVPTSPYSYAGRSPAGWTATVGSFDVASSRTPLRLDFGNGVGLDLILHTVDALRQTPQPAGITGQARHFDGTIEVPPDALNSNAAQHGPIRDFLTGALGGRRFTDTGVDVTDRDLRIDGLGVTLARTP
;
A
#
# COMPACT_ATOMS: atom_id res chain seq x y z
N MET A 1 6.52 -11.04 -5.35
CA MET A 1 5.22 -11.68 -5.62
C MET A 1 5.21 -12.17 -7.06
N VAL A 2 4.52 -13.27 -7.33
CA VAL A 2 4.23 -13.75 -8.69
C VAL A 2 2.75 -14.14 -8.76
N ASN A 3 2.06 -13.82 -9.84
CA ASN A 3 0.70 -14.30 -10.07
C ASN A 3 0.70 -15.65 -10.80
N ARG A 4 -0.48 -16.28 -10.94
CA ARG A 4 -0.64 -17.56 -11.67
C ARG A 4 -0.22 -17.52 -13.16
N HIS A 5 -0.13 -16.32 -13.74
CA HIS A 5 0.28 -16.07 -15.12
C HIS A 5 1.78 -15.74 -15.24
N GLY A 6 2.55 -15.81 -14.15
CA GLY A 6 3.99 -15.54 -14.14
C GLY A 6 4.34 -14.05 -14.19
N ASP A 7 3.40 -13.14 -13.91
CA ASP A 7 3.70 -11.71 -13.76
C ASP A 7 4.33 -11.46 -12.40
N LEU A 8 5.53 -10.88 -12.42
CA LEU A 8 6.38 -10.73 -11.25
C LEU A 8 6.36 -9.29 -10.75
N TYR A 9 6.31 -9.13 -9.44
CA TYR A 9 6.36 -7.84 -8.77
C TYR A 9 7.31 -7.86 -7.58
N THR A 10 8.00 -6.75 -7.37
CA THR A 10 8.86 -6.52 -6.22
C THR A 10 8.47 -5.21 -5.57
N ARG A 11 8.55 -5.15 -4.24
CA ARG A 11 8.27 -3.93 -3.49
C ARG A 11 9.36 -3.75 -2.46
N LEU A 12 9.87 -2.53 -2.31
CA LEU A 12 10.69 -2.17 -1.17
C LEU A 12 9.75 -1.96 0.01
N TYR A 13 9.74 -2.92 0.94
CA TYR A 13 8.86 -2.89 2.09
C TYR A 13 9.52 -3.56 3.29
N ASP A 14 9.63 -2.81 4.36
CA ASP A 14 9.96 -3.29 5.71
C ASP A 14 9.21 -2.43 6.73
N PHE A 15 9.38 -2.75 8.01
CA PHE A 15 8.68 -2.07 9.10
C PHE A 15 9.00 -0.56 9.14
N ASP A 16 10.26 -0.19 8.94
CA ASP A 16 10.78 1.18 9.05
C ASP A 16 10.40 2.05 7.84
N ILE A 17 10.26 1.47 6.64
CA ILE A 17 9.89 2.20 5.42
C ILE A 17 8.36 2.28 5.28
N SER A 18 7.62 1.36 5.89
CA SER A 18 6.17 1.24 5.69
C SER A 18 5.32 2.34 6.32
N GLY A 19 5.85 3.07 7.29
CA GLY A 19 5.07 3.97 8.16
C GLY A 19 4.67 3.36 9.50
N ALA A 20 4.98 2.10 9.74
CA ALA A 20 4.52 1.36 10.91
C ALA A 20 5.33 1.66 12.17
N ASP A 21 6.55 2.20 12.01
CA ASP A 21 7.47 2.46 13.11
C ASP A 21 7.50 3.93 13.55
N LYS A 22 6.33 4.49 13.87
CA LYS A 22 6.20 5.89 14.34
C LYS A 22 6.80 6.13 15.72
N VAL A 23 7.26 5.08 16.42
CA VAL A 23 7.93 5.19 17.72
C VAL A 23 9.36 5.72 17.55
N PHE A 24 10.03 5.31 16.47
CA PHE A 24 11.43 5.66 16.20
C PHE A 24 11.58 6.70 15.08
N PHE A 25 10.69 6.71 14.09
CA PHE A 25 10.81 7.55 12.90
C PHE A 25 9.67 8.54 12.74
N ARG A 26 9.92 9.61 12.01
CA ARG A 26 8.89 10.52 11.51
C ARG A 26 8.52 10.10 10.10
N TYR A 27 7.24 10.25 9.76
CA TYR A 27 6.73 9.95 8.43
C TYR A 27 5.91 11.11 7.88
N SER A 28 5.93 11.29 6.57
CA SER A 28 5.15 12.36 5.92
C SER A 28 4.65 11.93 4.57
N TYR A 29 3.37 12.21 4.30
CA TYR A 29 2.79 12.14 2.95
C TYR A 29 3.04 13.43 2.12
N GLU A 30 3.46 14.51 2.77
CA GLU A 30 3.75 15.78 2.11
C GLU A 30 5.08 15.73 1.37
N ASP A 31 5.17 16.49 0.28
CA ASP A 31 6.44 16.81 -0.34
C ASP A 31 7.29 17.65 0.63
N GLN A 32 8.58 17.32 0.74
CA GLN A 32 9.50 17.92 1.72
C GLN A 32 10.67 18.67 1.04
N PRO A 33 10.39 19.64 0.15
CA PRO A 33 11.45 20.32 -0.59
C PRO A 33 12.32 21.14 0.35
N GLY A 34 13.64 21.03 0.18
CA GLY A 34 14.62 21.82 0.94
C GLY A 34 14.90 21.30 2.36
N LEU A 35 14.20 20.26 2.82
CA LEU A 35 14.60 19.55 4.03
C LEU A 35 15.78 18.62 3.74
N ARG A 36 16.70 18.53 4.69
CA ARG A 36 17.90 17.68 4.60
C ARG A 36 17.62 16.29 5.12
N GLU A 37 18.40 15.31 4.68
CA GLU A 37 18.42 13.99 5.31
C GLU A 37 18.90 14.10 6.77
N ALA A 38 18.35 13.27 7.66
CA ALA A 38 18.85 13.18 9.02
C ALA A 38 20.24 12.53 9.05
N ALA A 39 21.13 13.07 9.86
CA ALA A 39 22.49 12.55 10.00
C ALA A 39 22.56 11.29 10.89
N ASP A 40 21.57 11.11 11.76
CA ASP A 40 21.50 10.02 12.73
C ASP A 40 20.05 9.78 13.18
N MET A 41 19.82 8.68 13.90
CA MET A 41 18.48 8.28 14.37
C MET A 41 17.86 9.27 15.36
N LEU A 42 18.67 9.99 16.15
CA LEU A 42 18.11 10.96 17.09
C LEU A 42 17.51 12.13 16.30
N SER A 43 18.27 12.68 15.36
CA SER A 43 17.84 13.75 14.47
C SER A 43 16.61 13.33 13.65
N GLU A 44 16.61 12.10 13.12
CA GLU A 44 15.46 11.55 12.39
C GLU A 44 14.18 11.59 13.22
N ARG A 45 14.29 11.30 14.52
CA ARG A 45 13.16 11.25 15.44
C ARG A 45 12.64 12.62 15.88
N ILE A 46 13.52 13.59 16.15
CA ILE A 46 13.12 14.83 16.85
C ILE A 46 13.34 16.13 16.06
N ASP A 47 14.17 16.13 15.02
CA ASP A 47 14.54 17.35 14.31
C ASP A 47 13.59 17.64 13.15
N VAL A 48 12.66 18.58 13.35
CA VAL A 48 11.71 19.00 12.32
C VAL A 48 12.35 19.66 11.09
N GLY A 49 13.64 20.01 11.15
CA GLY A 49 14.42 20.53 10.03
C GLY A 49 14.99 19.45 9.11
N THR A 50 14.85 18.17 9.44
CA THR A 50 15.17 17.05 8.54
C THR A 50 13.92 16.47 7.90
N ALA A 51 14.07 15.93 6.69
CA ALA A 51 13.01 15.23 5.99
C ALA A 51 12.63 13.97 6.76
N ALA A 52 11.33 13.81 7.02
CA ALA A 52 10.74 12.58 7.49
C ALA A 52 10.73 11.51 6.39
N ILE A 53 10.66 10.23 6.77
CA ILE A 53 10.48 9.13 5.83
C ILE A 53 9.22 9.36 5.00
N SER A 54 9.36 9.32 3.67
CA SER A 54 8.26 9.64 2.76
C SER A 54 7.24 8.51 2.68
N LEU A 55 5.97 8.87 2.79
CA LEU A 55 4.81 8.01 2.55
C LEU A 55 4.03 8.49 1.32
N PRO A 56 3.26 7.60 0.66
CA PRO A 56 3.18 6.17 0.94
C PRO A 56 4.49 5.44 0.60
N ALA A 57 4.74 4.33 1.28
CA ALA A 57 5.90 3.48 1.00
C ALA A 57 5.93 3.08 -0.49
N PRO A 58 7.13 2.86 -1.09
CA PRO A 58 7.27 2.55 -2.50
C PRO A 58 6.30 1.48 -2.98
N ASP A 59 5.70 1.71 -4.14
CA ASP A 59 4.68 0.83 -4.70
C ASP A 59 5.30 -0.46 -5.27
N TRP A 60 4.44 -1.41 -5.62
CA TRP A 60 4.83 -2.60 -6.34
C TRP A 60 5.39 -2.25 -7.72
N LEU A 61 6.64 -2.62 -7.96
CA LEU A 61 7.29 -2.51 -9.25
C LEU A 61 7.15 -3.81 -10.02
N ARG A 62 6.55 -3.73 -11.20
CA ARG A 62 6.46 -4.85 -12.12
C ARG A 62 7.84 -5.20 -12.68
N GLN A 63 8.12 -6.48 -12.77
CA GLN A 63 9.33 -7.02 -13.39
C GLN A 63 9.01 -7.50 -14.82
N PRO A 64 9.98 -7.42 -15.75
CA PRO A 64 9.81 -7.96 -17.10
C PRO A 64 9.51 -9.45 -17.07
N LYS A 65 8.75 -9.93 -18.06
CA LYS A 65 8.41 -11.35 -18.18
C LYS A 65 9.67 -12.20 -18.31
N VAL A 66 9.66 -13.34 -17.63
CA VAL A 66 10.69 -14.36 -17.80
C VAL A 66 10.42 -15.08 -19.13
N PRO A 67 11.40 -15.21 -20.04
CA PRO A 67 11.14 -15.65 -21.42
C PRO A 67 10.95 -17.16 -21.60
N GLY A 68 10.92 -17.96 -20.53
CA GLY A 68 10.75 -19.41 -20.62
C GLY A 68 9.94 -19.99 -19.47
N GLU A 69 10.07 -21.29 -19.22
CA GLU A 69 9.32 -21.95 -18.16
C GLU A 69 9.81 -21.48 -16.79
N ILE A 70 8.87 -21.25 -15.87
CA ILE A 70 9.16 -20.88 -14.47
C ILE A 70 8.29 -21.66 -13.48
N THR A 71 8.72 -21.67 -12.23
CA THR A 71 7.95 -22.15 -11.09
C THR A 71 7.63 -21.01 -10.11
N ASP A 72 6.89 -21.32 -9.06
CA ASP A 72 6.60 -20.43 -7.93
C ASP A 72 7.80 -20.17 -7.00
N ARG A 73 8.94 -20.85 -7.21
CA ARG A 73 10.14 -20.69 -6.39
C ARG A 73 10.97 -19.50 -6.84
N ILE A 74 10.95 -18.46 -6.01
CA ILE A 74 11.61 -17.19 -6.25
C ILE A 74 12.55 -16.88 -5.08
N SER A 75 13.72 -16.30 -5.37
CA SER A 75 14.62 -15.79 -4.33
C SER A 75 15.23 -14.44 -4.73
N ILE A 76 15.58 -13.63 -3.73
CA ILE A 76 16.24 -12.34 -3.90
C ILE A 76 17.51 -12.35 -3.05
N HIS A 77 18.66 -12.06 -3.65
CA HIS A 77 19.97 -12.10 -3.01
C HIS A 77 20.59 -10.71 -2.98
N LYS A 78 21.14 -10.28 -1.84
CA LYS A 78 21.88 -9.02 -1.75
C LYS A 78 23.22 -9.16 -2.47
N THR A 79 23.51 -8.23 -3.38
CA THR A 79 24.77 -8.21 -4.17
C THR A 79 25.66 -7.01 -3.83
N GLY A 80 25.16 -6.03 -3.09
CA GLY A 80 25.93 -4.84 -2.71
C GLY A 80 25.22 -3.93 -1.70
N VAL A 81 25.66 -2.67 -1.65
CA VAL A 81 25.07 -1.62 -0.80
C VAL A 81 23.83 -1.03 -1.48
N GLY A 82 22.83 -0.67 -0.68
CA GLY A 82 21.59 -0.07 -1.16
C GLY A 82 20.51 -1.11 -1.51
N SER A 83 19.30 -0.61 -1.75
CA SER A 83 18.14 -1.45 -1.99
C SER A 83 18.10 -2.07 -3.40
N ASP A 84 18.74 -1.45 -4.38
CA ASP A 84 18.71 -1.96 -5.76
C ASP A 84 19.80 -2.99 -6.05
N ALA A 85 20.81 -3.09 -5.19
CA ALA A 85 21.91 -4.05 -5.29
C ALA A 85 21.45 -5.45 -4.85
N ARG A 86 20.55 -6.02 -5.65
CA ARG A 86 19.90 -7.32 -5.42
C ARG A 86 19.78 -8.09 -6.72
N GLU A 87 20.00 -9.40 -6.66
CA GLU A 87 19.76 -10.34 -7.75
C GLU A 87 18.41 -11.04 -7.52
N LEU A 88 17.54 -11.01 -8.52
CA LEU A 88 16.28 -11.75 -8.54
C LEU A 88 16.46 -13.05 -9.29
N ARG A 89 16.09 -14.17 -8.67
CA ARG A 89 16.14 -15.51 -9.28
C ARG A 89 14.76 -16.16 -9.27
N VAL A 90 14.42 -16.83 -10.37
CA VAL A 90 13.19 -17.60 -10.54
C VAL A 90 13.56 -18.98 -11.06
N GLU A 91 13.23 -20.04 -10.32
CA GLU A 91 13.46 -21.40 -10.79
C GLU A 91 12.66 -21.68 -12.07
N GLY A 92 13.23 -22.45 -13.00
CA GLY A 92 12.60 -22.67 -14.29
C GLY A 92 13.40 -23.56 -15.22
N ALA A 93 13.01 -23.56 -16.50
CA ALA A 93 13.70 -24.32 -17.54
C ALA A 93 13.83 -23.53 -18.84
N SER A 94 14.87 -23.85 -19.59
CA SER A 94 15.15 -23.29 -20.90
C SER A 94 15.83 -24.33 -21.79
N GLY A 95 15.36 -24.49 -23.03
CA GLY A 95 15.95 -25.44 -23.99
C GLY A 95 16.02 -26.88 -23.47
N GLY A 96 15.03 -27.30 -22.67
CA GLY A 96 14.97 -28.64 -22.06
C GLY A 96 15.86 -28.86 -20.84
N ARG A 97 16.62 -27.84 -20.39
CA ARG A 97 17.45 -27.91 -19.18
C ARG A 97 16.80 -27.18 -18.03
N THR A 98 16.92 -27.73 -16.83
CA THR A 98 16.43 -27.13 -15.58
C THR A 98 17.49 -26.23 -14.95
N GLY A 99 17.03 -25.22 -14.21
CA GLY A 99 17.89 -24.21 -13.64
C GLY A 99 17.10 -23.04 -13.07
N TYR A 100 17.63 -21.84 -13.23
CA TYR A 100 16.93 -20.61 -12.84
C TYR A 100 17.21 -19.47 -13.80
N TRP A 101 16.23 -18.59 -13.94
CA TRP A 101 16.35 -17.30 -14.58
C TRP A 101 16.83 -16.28 -13.57
N THR A 102 17.79 -15.44 -13.94
CA THR A 102 18.35 -14.41 -13.07
C THR A 102 18.48 -13.06 -13.77
N LYS A 103 18.38 -12.00 -12.98
CA LYS A 103 18.74 -10.62 -13.35
C LYS A 103 19.04 -9.79 -12.11
N GLN A 104 19.70 -8.64 -12.30
CA GLN A 104 19.69 -7.61 -11.25
C GLN A 104 18.26 -7.05 -11.10
N LEU A 105 17.89 -6.63 -9.89
CA LEU A 105 16.53 -6.21 -9.52
C LEU A 105 15.97 -5.15 -10.49
N THR A 106 16.81 -4.22 -10.93
CA THR A 106 16.45 -3.11 -11.82
C THR A 106 16.77 -3.34 -13.30
N ALA A 107 17.35 -4.49 -13.68
CA ALA A 107 17.69 -4.77 -15.08
C ALA A 107 16.48 -5.25 -15.91
N ASP A 108 16.44 -4.98 -17.21
CA ASP A 108 15.27 -5.38 -18.03
C ASP A 108 15.37 -6.80 -18.62
N LYS A 109 16.53 -7.45 -18.51
CA LYS A 109 16.81 -8.71 -19.21
C LYS A 109 17.13 -9.84 -18.25
N TRP A 110 16.59 -11.01 -18.58
CA TRP A 110 16.83 -12.27 -17.87
C TRP A 110 17.93 -13.09 -18.56
N THR A 111 18.74 -13.77 -17.74
CA THR A 111 19.71 -14.76 -18.17
C THR A 111 19.38 -16.09 -17.53
N PHE A 112 19.47 -17.19 -18.28
CA PHE A 112 19.26 -18.53 -17.74
C PHE A 112 20.58 -19.13 -17.24
N VAL A 113 20.54 -19.74 -16.06
CA VAL A 113 21.65 -20.51 -15.48
C VAL A 113 21.18 -21.95 -15.30
N ALA A 114 21.73 -22.86 -16.11
CA ALA A 114 21.44 -24.28 -16.02
C ALA A 114 22.09 -24.86 -14.75
N THR A 115 21.32 -25.63 -13.99
CA THR A 115 21.82 -26.43 -12.87
C THR A 115 21.63 -27.93 -13.10
N ASP A 116 20.73 -28.30 -14.03
CA ASP A 116 20.33 -29.66 -14.35
C ASP A 116 19.81 -30.46 -13.13
N VAL A 117 19.40 -29.74 -12.08
CA VAL A 117 18.72 -30.30 -10.90
C VAL A 117 17.22 -30.30 -11.16
N PRO A 118 16.46 -31.33 -10.74
CA PRO A 118 15.00 -31.32 -10.88
C PRO A 118 14.36 -30.08 -10.27
N LEU A 119 13.33 -29.55 -10.93
CA LEU A 119 12.54 -28.42 -10.40
C LEU A 119 11.85 -28.84 -9.11
N SER A 120 11.90 -27.96 -8.10
CA SER A 120 11.28 -28.19 -6.79
C SER A 120 9.97 -27.42 -6.61
N GLY A 121 9.71 -26.39 -7.42
CA GLY A 121 8.52 -25.56 -7.35
C GLY A 121 7.39 -26.04 -8.24
N GLU A 122 6.21 -25.46 -8.04
CA GLU A 122 5.06 -25.70 -8.90
C GLU A 122 5.19 -24.88 -10.19
N ARG A 123 5.03 -25.54 -11.34
CA ARG A 123 5.11 -24.88 -12.65
C ARG A 123 3.98 -23.87 -12.81
N LEU A 124 4.33 -22.66 -13.20
CA LEU A 124 3.36 -21.60 -13.52
C LEU A 124 3.11 -21.55 -15.03
N ALA A 125 1.93 -21.06 -15.42
CA ALA A 125 1.55 -20.96 -16.84
C ALA A 125 2.49 -20.04 -17.64
N ASN A 126 3.00 -18.99 -16.99
CA ASN A 126 3.90 -17.98 -17.54
C ASN A 126 3.61 -17.60 -19.00
N THR A 127 2.44 -17.01 -19.24
CA THR A 127 2.07 -16.55 -20.58
C THR A 127 3.07 -15.51 -21.06
N ALA A 128 3.32 -15.45 -22.38
CA ALA A 128 4.23 -14.44 -22.93
C ALA A 128 3.70 -13.02 -22.73
N ASP A 129 2.37 -12.86 -22.82
CA ASP A 129 1.69 -11.59 -22.62
C ASP A 129 1.58 -11.22 -21.13
N ASP A 130 1.57 -9.92 -20.89
CA ASP A 130 1.28 -9.31 -19.61
C ASP A 130 -0.19 -9.56 -19.21
N ARG A 131 -0.38 -10.22 -18.06
CA ARG A 131 -1.71 -10.50 -17.48
C ARG A 131 -1.86 -9.84 -16.11
N SER A 132 -1.07 -8.78 -15.84
CA SER A 132 -1.08 -8.05 -14.58
C SER A 132 -2.42 -7.49 -14.15
N VAL A 133 -3.24 -7.11 -15.12
CA VAL A 133 -4.59 -6.55 -14.91
C VAL A 133 -5.66 -7.61 -14.69
N ASP A 134 -5.32 -8.89 -14.88
CA ASP A 134 -6.25 -9.96 -14.58
C ASP A 134 -6.43 -10.10 -13.08
N PRO A 135 -7.68 -10.23 -12.59
CA PRO A 135 -7.92 -10.55 -11.19
C PRO A 135 -7.26 -11.88 -10.82
N SER A 136 -6.16 -11.81 -10.06
CA SER A 136 -5.45 -12.99 -9.56
C SER A 136 -5.97 -13.46 -8.21
N VAL A 137 -6.61 -12.57 -7.45
CA VAL A 137 -7.21 -12.81 -6.14
C VAL A 137 -8.60 -12.17 -6.07
N PRO A 138 -9.53 -12.72 -5.27
CA PRO A 138 -10.80 -12.07 -4.99
C PRO A 138 -10.59 -10.70 -4.35
N THR A 139 -11.46 -9.74 -4.68
CA THR A 139 -11.52 -8.46 -3.99
C THR A 139 -11.85 -8.68 -2.51
N SER A 140 -11.30 -7.84 -1.63
CA SER A 140 -11.62 -7.90 -0.21
C SER A 140 -13.14 -7.75 0.04
N PRO A 141 -13.74 -8.63 0.88
CA PRO A 141 -15.18 -8.63 1.17
C PRO A 141 -15.59 -7.68 2.30
N TYR A 142 -14.71 -6.75 2.70
CA TYR A 142 -14.94 -5.84 3.82
C TYR A 142 -15.30 -4.44 3.31
N SER A 143 -16.58 -4.19 3.13
CA SER A 143 -17.11 -2.86 2.85
C SER A 143 -17.83 -2.32 4.08
N TYR A 144 -17.77 -1.01 4.30
CA TYR A 144 -18.33 -0.34 5.46
C TYR A 144 -19.05 0.93 5.06
N ALA A 145 -20.17 1.23 5.72
CA ALA A 145 -20.91 2.47 5.54
C ALA A 145 -21.51 2.95 6.86
N GLY A 146 -21.63 4.26 7.01
CA GLY A 146 -22.19 4.87 8.21
C GLY A 146 -22.52 6.33 8.02
N ARG A 147 -23.36 6.87 8.89
CA ARG A 147 -23.76 8.27 8.87
C ARG A 147 -23.03 9.04 9.96
N SER A 148 -22.49 10.21 9.61
CA SER A 148 -21.87 11.10 10.58
C SER A 148 -22.92 11.79 11.47
N PRO A 149 -22.51 12.30 12.64
CA PRO A 149 -23.36 13.17 13.45
C PRO A 149 -23.85 14.42 12.72
N ALA A 150 -23.08 14.90 11.74
CA ALA A 150 -23.41 16.04 10.89
C ALA A 150 -24.33 15.69 9.70
N GLY A 151 -24.73 14.42 9.56
CA GLY A 151 -25.78 13.98 8.65
C GLY A 151 -25.33 13.53 7.25
N TRP A 152 -24.05 13.63 6.92
CA TRP A 152 -23.46 13.05 5.69
C TRP A 152 -23.13 11.56 5.89
N THR A 153 -23.04 10.80 4.81
CA THR A 153 -22.71 9.35 4.84
C THR A 153 -21.27 9.14 4.38
N ALA A 154 -20.52 8.28 5.07
CA ALA A 154 -19.22 7.79 4.62
C ALA A 154 -19.34 6.34 4.15
N THR A 155 -18.60 6.00 3.11
CA THR A 155 -18.45 4.64 2.61
C THR A 155 -16.99 4.31 2.34
N VAL A 156 -16.56 3.15 2.80
CA VAL A 156 -15.25 2.54 2.52
C VAL A 156 -15.51 1.20 1.84
N GLY A 157 -15.10 1.05 0.59
CA GLY A 157 -15.33 -0.16 -0.20
C GLY A 157 -14.12 -1.09 -0.18
N SER A 158 -14.36 -2.39 0.02
CA SER A 158 -13.34 -3.44 -0.13
C SER A 158 -12.02 -3.16 0.61
N PHE A 159 -12.12 -2.72 1.86
CA PHE A 159 -10.98 -2.46 2.73
C PHE A 159 -10.09 -3.71 2.86
N ASP A 160 -8.80 -3.57 2.60
CA ASP A 160 -7.82 -4.66 2.73
C ASP A 160 -6.66 -4.19 3.58
N VAL A 161 -6.27 -4.99 4.58
CA VAL A 161 -5.13 -4.70 5.48
C VAL A 161 -3.81 -4.57 4.72
N ALA A 162 -3.70 -5.19 3.53
CA ALA A 162 -2.53 -5.11 2.68
C ALA A 162 -2.53 -3.88 1.76
N SER A 163 -3.66 -3.15 1.68
CA SER A 163 -3.75 -1.93 0.88
C SER A 163 -3.27 -0.71 1.67
N SER A 164 -2.41 0.09 1.05
CA SER A 164 -1.96 1.37 1.61
C SER A 164 -2.84 2.56 1.22
N ARG A 165 -3.84 2.32 0.34
CA ARG A 165 -4.75 3.34 -0.19
C ARG A 165 -6.14 2.73 -0.30
N THR A 166 -7.10 3.29 0.43
CA THR A 166 -8.48 2.84 0.36
C THR A 166 -9.38 4.01 -0.02
N PRO A 167 -10.22 3.88 -1.07
CA PRO A 167 -11.20 4.91 -1.39
C PRO A 167 -12.15 5.15 -0.21
N LEU A 168 -12.26 6.42 0.19
CA LEU A 168 -13.23 6.91 1.17
C LEU A 168 -14.15 7.90 0.47
N ARG A 169 -15.43 7.57 0.36
CA ARG A 169 -16.41 8.45 -0.27
C ARG A 169 -17.34 9.04 0.76
N LEU A 170 -17.54 10.36 0.69
CA LEU A 170 -18.51 11.10 1.48
C LEU A 170 -19.68 11.52 0.59
N ASP A 171 -20.89 11.36 1.09
CA ASP A 171 -22.14 11.80 0.46
C ASP A 171 -22.85 12.79 1.39
N PHE A 172 -22.98 14.04 0.94
CA PHE A 172 -23.65 15.13 1.65
C PHE A 172 -25.14 15.26 1.28
N GLY A 173 -25.65 14.38 0.41
CA GLY A 173 -26.99 14.39 -0.14
C GLY A 173 -27.11 15.21 -1.42
N ASN A 174 -28.24 15.03 -2.13
CA ASN A 174 -28.59 15.79 -3.34
C ASN A 174 -27.54 15.73 -4.47
N GLY A 175 -26.82 14.60 -4.58
CA GLY A 175 -25.77 14.41 -5.59
C GLY A 175 -24.45 15.11 -5.26
N VAL A 176 -24.31 15.71 -4.07
CA VAL A 176 -23.07 16.33 -3.61
C VAL A 176 -22.24 15.30 -2.86
N GLY A 177 -21.09 14.93 -3.42
CA GLY A 177 -20.18 13.98 -2.80
C GLY A 177 -18.72 14.39 -2.94
N LEU A 178 -17.87 13.81 -2.10
CA LEU A 178 -16.43 14.04 -2.09
C LEU A 178 -15.72 12.68 -2.01
N ASP A 179 -14.87 12.41 -2.99
CA ASP A 179 -13.98 11.25 -2.97
C ASP A 179 -12.65 11.65 -2.32
N LEU A 180 -12.24 10.86 -1.34
CA LEU A 180 -11.02 10.98 -0.55
C LEU A 180 -10.25 9.66 -0.61
N ILE A 181 -9.00 9.68 -0.16
CA ILE A 181 -8.20 8.47 0.03
C ILE A 181 -7.92 8.33 1.52
N LEU A 182 -8.27 7.17 2.07
CA LEU A 182 -7.87 6.76 3.41
C LEU A 182 -6.61 5.89 3.28
N HIS A 183 -5.49 6.43 3.71
CA HIS A 183 -4.27 5.66 3.92
C HIS A 183 -4.33 5.00 5.29
N THR A 184 -3.87 3.76 5.36
CA THR A 184 -3.74 3.01 6.61
C THR A 184 -2.41 2.28 6.65
N VAL A 185 -1.73 2.39 7.79
CA VAL A 185 -0.53 1.63 8.09
C VAL A 185 -0.75 0.87 9.39
N ASP A 186 -0.42 -0.43 9.39
CA ASP A 186 -0.57 -1.29 10.56
C ASP A 186 0.50 -0.92 11.58
N ALA A 187 0.08 -0.25 12.65
CA ALA A 187 0.97 0.29 13.66
C ALA A 187 1.69 -0.82 14.46
N LEU A 188 2.70 -0.45 15.23
CA LEU A 188 3.37 -1.38 16.14
C LEU A 188 2.36 -2.08 17.07
N ARG A 189 2.27 -3.40 16.94
CA ARG A 189 1.35 -4.23 17.72
C ARG A 189 1.99 -4.63 19.05
N GLN A 190 1.24 -4.48 20.15
CA GLN A 190 1.66 -4.95 21.48
C GLN A 190 1.25 -6.41 21.75
N THR A 191 0.30 -6.94 20.97
CA THR A 191 -0.22 -8.30 21.11
C THR A 191 -0.32 -8.99 19.75
N PRO A 192 -0.22 -10.33 19.70
CA PRO A 192 -0.48 -11.08 18.48
C PRO A 192 -1.88 -10.77 17.92
N GLN A 193 -1.96 -10.67 16.60
CA GLN A 193 -3.19 -10.44 15.85
C GLN A 193 -3.35 -11.55 14.81
N PRO A 194 -4.54 -12.14 14.65
CA PRO A 194 -4.82 -13.07 13.56
C PRO A 194 -4.53 -12.44 12.19
N ALA A 195 -4.36 -13.26 11.17
CA ALA A 195 -4.28 -12.76 9.80
C ALA A 195 -5.61 -12.13 9.36
N GLY A 196 -5.54 -11.04 8.59
CA GLY A 196 -6.71 -10.36 8.05
C GLY A 196 -7.54 -9.57 9.09
N ILE A 197 -8.82 -9.38 8.77
CA ILE A 197 -9.81 -8.69 9.60
C ILE A 197 -10.65 -9.72 10.36
N THR A 198 -10.80 -9.52 11.67
CA THR A 198 -11.55 -10.41 12.57
C THR A 198 -12.37 -9.59 13.56
N GLY A 199 -13.08 -10.24 14.48
CA GLY A 199 -13.74 -9.55 15.60
C GLY A 199 -12.77 -8.89 16.60
N GLN A 200 -11.47 -9.22 16.57
CA GLN A 200 -10.46 -8.49 17.33
C GLN A 200 -10.11 -7.19 16.60
N ALA A 201 -10.29 -6.05 17.29
CA ALA A 201 -9.99 -4.75 16.73
C ALA A 201 -8.52 -4.65 16.32
N ARG A 202 -8.30 -4.20 15.08
CA ARG A 202 -6.98 -3.86 14.54
C ARG A 202 -6.88 -2.36 14.42
N HIS A 203 -5.89 -1.80 15.09
CA HIS A 203 -5.59 -0.38 15.07
C HIS A 203 -4.61 -0.06 13.94
N PHE A 204 -4.89 1.00 13.21
CA PHE A 204 -4.05 1.54 12.15
C PHE A 204 -3.76 3.01 12.40
N ASP A 205 -2.53 3.37 12.06
CA ASP A 205 -2.15 4.74 11.78
C ASP A 205 -2.77 5.17 10.45
N GLY A 206 -3.76 6.06 10.50
CA GLY A 206 -4.49 6.55 9.34
C GLY A 206 -4.08 7.94 8.90
N THR A 207 -4.24 8.22 7.61
CA THR A 207 -4.16 9.58 7.05
C THR A 207 -5.21 9.74 5.96
N ILE A 208 -6.01 10.80 6.04
CA ILE A 208 -6.98 11.17 5.00
C ILE A 208 -6.28 12.11 4.02
N GLU A 209 -6.22 11.71 2.75
CA GLU A 209 -5.77 12.54 1.64
C GLU A 209 -6.98 13.15 0.90
N VAL A 210 -6.93 14.46 0.72
CA VAL A 210 -7.78 15.20 -0.21
C VAL A 210 -7.08 15.21 -1.57
N PRO A 211 -7.71 14.68 -2.64
CA PRO A 211 -7.13 14.75 -3.98
C PRO A 211 -6.79 16.19 -4.37
N PRO A 212 -5.62 16.44 -5.01
CA PRO A 212 -5.19 17.80 -5.37
C PRO A 212 -6.24 18.60 -6.12
N ASP A 213 -6.99 17.97 -7.03
CA ASP A 213 -8.04 18.65 -7.79
C ASP A 213 -9.17 19.15 -6.90
N ALA A 214 -9.59 18.38 -5.89
CA ALA A 214 -10.62 18.78 -4.93
C ALA A 214 -10.13 19.94 -4.04
N LEU A 215 -8.85 19.90 -3.63
CA LEU A 215 -8.25 20.94 -2.79
C LEU A 215 -8.04 22.25 -3.58
N ASN A 216 -7.48 22.16 -4.80
CA ASN A 216 -7.21 23.31 -5.66
C ASN A 216 -8.50 23.99 -6.14
N SER A 217 -9.58 23.22 -6.31
CA SER A 217 -10.89 23.74 -6.69
C SER A 217 -11.78 24.09 -5.50
N ASN A 218 -11.27 24.10 -4.27
CA ASN A 218 -12.08 24.26 -3.04
C ASN A 218 -13.02 25.46 -3.12
N ALA A 219 -12.58 26.63 -3.59
CA ALA A 219 -13.46 27.81 -3.72
C ALA A 219 -14.70 27.56 -4.61
N ALA A 220 -14.57 26.72 -5.65
CA ALA A 220 -15.64 26.36 -6.57
C ALA A 220 -16.49 25.16 -6.11
N GLN A 221 -16.10 24.46 -5.05
CA GLN A 221 -16.84 23.32 -4.51
C GLN A 221 -18.19 23.74 -3.89
N HIS A 222 -19.10 22.78 -3.76
CA HIS A 222 -20.36 22.99 -3.03
C HIS A 222 -20.10 23.36 -1.57
N GLY A 223 -20.97 24.19 -0.97
CA GLY A 223 -20.85 24.67 0.41
C GLY A 223 -20.50 23.58 1.44
N PRO A 224 -21.24 22.45 1.48
CA PRO A 224 -20.94 21.36 2.41
C PRO A 224 -19.54 20.76 2.26
N ILE A 225 -19.01 20.68 1.03
CA ILE A 225 -17.65 20.19 0.77
C ILE A 225 -16.63 21.18 1.29
N ARG A 226 -16.82 22.49 1.04
CA ARG A 226 -15.91 23.53 1.53
C ARG A 226 -15.84 23.58 3.05
N ASP A 227 -17.01 23.50 3.69
CA ASP A 227 -17.14 23.49 5.14
C ASP A 227 -16.47 22.24 5.75
N PHE A 228 -16.64 21.08 5.10
CA PHE A 228 -15.96 19.85 5.51
C PHE A 228 -14.43 19.95 5.36
N LEU A 229 -13.93 20.38 4.19
CA LEU A 229 -12.49 20.49 3.92
C LEU A 229 -11.83 21.47 4.91
N THR A 230 -12.46 22.62 5.16
CA THR A 230 -11.90 23.64 6.05
C THR A 230 -12.07 23.28 7.52
N GLY A 231 -13.24 22.78 7.91
CA GLY A 231 -13.59 22.50 9.30
C GLY A 231 -13.03 21.18 9.80
N ALA A 232 -13.29 20.07 9.09
CA ALA A 232 -12.89 18.73 9.54
C ALA A 232 -11.43 18.41 9.19
N LEU A 233 -10.94 18.85 8.02
CA LEU A 233 -9.58 18.55 7.55
C LEU A 233 -8.60 19.74 7.70
N GLY A 234 -9.06 20.88 8.18
CA GLY A 234 -8.23 22.07 8.41
C GLY A 234 -7.69 22.71 7.12
N GLY A 235 -8.30 22.43 5.97
CA GLY A 235 -7.83 22.90 4.66
C GLY A 235 -6.52 22.25 4.19
N ARG A 236 -6.12 21.14 4.80
CA ARG A 236 -4.87 20.43 4.48
C ARG A 236 -5.10 19.32 3.46
N ARG A 237 -4.07 19.01 2.68
CA ARG A 237 -4.09 17.84 1.79
C ARG A 237 -4.11 16.54 2.59
N PHE A 238 -3.25 16.43 3.60
CA PHE A 238 -3.17 15.25 4.45
C PHE A 238 -3.58 15.57 5.89
N THR A 239 -4.43 14.72 6.46
CA THR A 239 -4.88 14.84 7.86
C THR A 239 -4.78 13.48 8.55
N ASP A 240 -3.91 13.39 9.55
CA ASP A 240 -3.72 12.16 10.33
C ASP A 240 -4.94 11.82 11.18
N THR A 241 -5.14 10.52 11.38
CA THR A 241 -6.28 9.98 12.12
C THR A 241 -6.00 8.57 12.64
N GLY A 242 -6.71 8.15 13.69
CA GLY A 242 -6.76 6.75 14.10
C GLY A 242 -7.82 5.99 13.30
N VAL A 243 -7.51 4.76 12.90
CA VAL A 243 -8.50 3.86 12.26
C VAL A 243 -8.53 2.54 13.02
N ASP A 244 -9.71 2.14 13.49
CA ASP A 244 -9.93 0.82 14.08
C ASP A 244 -10.85 0.00 13.19
N VAL A 245 -10.47 -1.24 12.92
CA VAL A 245 -11.24 -2.13 12.03
C VAL A 245 -11.50 -3.46 12.70
N THR A 246 -12.73 -3.93 12.58
CA THR A 246 -13.18 -5.28 12.91
C THR A 246 -13.94 -5.87 11.72
N ASP A 247 -14.34 -7.14 11.82
CA ASP A 247 -15.22 -7.79 10.86
C ASP A 247 -16.67 -7.29 10.88
N ARG A 248 -16.98 -6.27 11.70
CA ARG A 248 -18.30 -5.64 11.80
C ARG A 248 -18.27 -4.13 11.60
N ASP A 249 -17.18 -3.48 12.01
CA ASP A 249 -17.14 -2.03 12.16
C ASP A 249 -15.80 -1.47 11.65
N LEU A 250 -15.82 -0.30 11.03
CA LEU A 250 -14.64 0.53 10.75
C LEU A 250 -14.85 1.90 11.36
N ARG A 251 -13.95 2.33 12.24
CA ARG A 251 -14.00 3.64 12.91
C ARG A 251 -12.90 4.54 12.36
N ILE A 252 -13.26 5.78 12.02
CA ILE A 252 -12.32 6.83 11.62
C ILE A 252 -12.40 7.95 12.66
N ASP A 253 -11.42 8.01 13.55
CA ASP A 253 -11.49 8.84 14.76
C ASP A 253 -11.54 10.34 14.44
N GLY A 254 -10.75 10.77 13.44
CA GLY A 254 -10.64 12.16 13.02
C GLY A 254 -11.90 12.70 12.35
N LEU A 255 -12.79 11.81 11.90
CA LEU A 255 -14.10 12.18 11.37
C LEU A 255 -15.23 11.93 12.36
N GLY A 256 -14.95 11.28 13.51
CA GLY A 256 -15.96 10.90 14.49
C GLY A 256 -17.04 9.96 13.94
N VAL A 257 -16.66 9.07 13.01
CA VAL A 257 -17.60 8.13 12.38
C VAL A 257 -17.26 6.68 12.69
N THR A 258 -18.31 5.90 12.94
CA THR A 258 -18.26 4.43 12.97
C THR A 258 -19.12 3.92 11.82
N LEU A 259 -18.51 3.17 10.93
CA LEU A 259 -19.11 2.61 9.73
C LEU A 259 -19.40 1.13 9.98
N ALA A 260 -20.65 0.71 9.81
CA ALA A 260 -21.04 -0.68 9.94
C ALA A 260 -20.71 -1.44 8.65
N ARG A 261 -20.36 -2.72 8.78
CA ARG A 261 -20.08 -3.60 7.66
C ARG A 261 -21.31 -3.73 6.79
N THR A 262 -21.14 -3.52 5.50
CA THR A 262 -22.16 -3.74 4.49
C THR A 262 -21.95 -5.10 3.82
N PRO A 263 -23.02 -5.73 3.32
CA PRO A 263 -22.92 -6.93 2.49
C PRO A 263 -22.05 -6.73 1.23
#